data_AF-A0A968FXM0-F1
#
_entry.id   AF-A0A968FXM0-F1
#
_cell.length_a   1.000
_cell.length_b   1.000
_cell.length_c   1.000
_cell.angle_alpha   90.00
_cell.angle_beta   90.00
_cell.angle_gamma   90.00
#
_symmetry.space_group_name_H-M   'P 1'
#
loop_
_entity.id
_entity.type
_entity.pdbx_description
1 polymer ?
#
loop_
_entity_poly.entity_id
_entity_poly.type
_entity_poly.pdbx_seq_one_letter_code
_entity_poly.pdbx_strand_id
1 'polypeptide(L)' 'VNTTIGLGGLIEVADPEFGLKPVEEDFAQVLGFYGIPSGPFIVLPIYGPSSLRDAIGFGVDAFLNPLFWLVPDFETGVA' A
#
# COMPACT_ATOMS: atom_id res chain seq x y z
N VAL A 1 -7.28 7.40 13.65
CA VAL A 1 -8.46 8.29 13.79
C VAL A 1 -9.62 7.78 12.95
N ASN A 2 -9.44 7.64 11.63
CA ASN A 2 -10.51 7.16 10.73
C ASN A 2 -11.04 5.77 11.11
N THR A 3 -10.17 4.81 11.47
CA THR A 3 -10.64 3.48 11.87
C THR A 3 -11.43 3.47 13.19
N THR A 4 -11.06 4.32 14.16
CA THR A 4 -11.67 4.31 15.51
C THR A 4 -12.90 5.21 15.62
N ILE A 5 -12.77 6.46 15.21
CA ILE A 5 -13.83 7.48 15.31
C ILE A 5 -14.63 7.56 14.00
N GLY A 6 -13.97 7.38 12.86
CA GLY A 6 -14.57 7.40 11.53
C GLY A 6 -15.24 6.08 11.11
N LEU A 7 -15.76 5.32 12.06
CA LEU A 7 -16.49 4.05 11.84
C LEU A 7 -15.76 3.08 10.91
N GLY A 8 -14.53 2.70 11.26
CA GLY A 8 -13.73 1.76 10.47
C GLY A 8 -13.11 2.38 9.22
N GLY A 9 -13.16 3.71 9.05
CA GLY A 9 -12.63 4.42 7.88
C GLY A 9 -13.69 4.82 6.85
N LEU A 10 -14.97 4.57 7.11
CA LEU A 10 -16.08 5.02 6.25
C LEU A 10 -16.27 6.54 6.28
N ILE A 11 -15.81 7.19 7.35
CA ILE A 11 -15.87 8.65 7.53
C ILE A 11 -14.45 9.17 7.71
N GLU A 12 -14.05 10.12 6.88
CA GLU A 12 -12.77 10.82 6.99
C GLU A 12 -12.84 11.90 8.08
N VAL A 13 -12.18 11.64 9.21
CA VAL A 13 -12.16 12.55 10.37
C VAL A 13 -10.75 13.10 10.61
N ALA A 14 -9.70 12.41 10.15
CA ALA A 14 -8.31 12.75 10.44
C ALA A 14 -7.88 14.10 9.84
N ASP A 15 -8.18 14.34 8.56
CA ASP A 15 -7.80 15.61 7.92
C ASP A 15 -8.65 16.80 8.42
N PRO A 16 -10.01 16.76 8.38
CA PRO A 16 -10.82 17.94 8.70
C PRO A 16 -10.69 18.40 10.16
N GLU A 17 -10.61 17.46 11.11
CA GLU A 17 -10.68 17.77 12.54
C GLU A 17 -9.33 17.80 13.24
N PHE A 18 -8.31 17.15 12.65
CA PHE A 18 -6.98 17.06 13.25
C PHE A 18 -5.86 17.57 12.34
N GLY A 19 -6.17 18.00 11.11
CA GLY A 19 -5.19 18.48 10.12
C GLY A 19 -4.20 17.40 9.68
N LEU A 20 -4.54 16.12 9.85
CA LEU A 20 -3.69 14.99 9.49
C LEU A 20 -3.90 14.62 8.03
N LYS A 21 -3.15 15.28 7.15
CA LYS A 21 -3.21 15.00 5.71
C LYS A 21 -2.73 13.58 5.39
N PRO A 22 -3.40 12.87 4.47
CA PRO A 22 -2.94 11.57 4.01
C PRO A 22 -1.60 11.72 3.27
N VAL A 23 -0.70 10.77 3.48
CA VAL A 23 0.56 10.63 2.74
C VAL A 23 0.61 9.20 2.23
N GLU A 24 0.81 9.07 0.92
CA GLU A 24 0.93 7.78 0.27
C GLU A 24 2.42 7.37 0.27
N GLU A 25 2.81 6.66 1.33
CA GLU A 25 4.15 6.07 1.48
C GLU A 25 4.06 4.56 1.27
N ASP A 26 5.03 4.01 0.54
CA ASP A 26 5.16 2.59 0.25
C ASP A 26 6.55 2.06 0.64
N PHE A 27 6.71 0.74 0.71
CA PHE A 27 7.99 0.17 1.13
C PHE A 27 9.12 0.44 0.11
N ALA A 28 8.80 0.61 -1.17
CA ALA A 28 9.81 0.91 -2.19
C ALA A 28 10.43 2.30 -2.00
N GLN A 29 9.64 3.28 -1.58
CA GLN A 29 10.11 4.61 -1.20
C GLN A 29 11.02 4.55 0.02
N VAL A 30 10.67 3.74 1.03
CA VAL A 30 11.53 3.48 2.20
C VAL A 30 12.89 2.93 1.74
N LEU A 31 12.90 1.91 0.87
CA LEU A 31 14.15 1.37 0.33
C LEU A 31 14.94 2.43 -0.47
N GLY A 32 14.25 3.28 -1.22
CA GLY A 32 14.85 4.42 -1.91
C GLY A 32 15.50 5.43 -0.96
N PHE A 33 14.85 5.73 0.17
CA PHE A 33 15.40 6.59 1.22
C PHE A 33 16.69 6.02 1.81
N TYR A 34 16.78 4.69 1.97
CA TYR A 34 18.00 3.99 2.39
C TYR A 34 19.03 3.79 1.27
N GLY A 35 18.83 4.39 0.10
CA GLY A 35 19.80 4.37 -1.00
C GLY A 35 19.78 3.12 -1.86
N ILE A 36 18.75 2.27 -1.74
CA ILE A 36 18.59 1.12 -2.63
C ILE A 36 18.09 1.62 -3.99
N PRO A 37 18.85 1.39 -5.08
CA PRO A 37 18.47 1.85 -6.41
C PRO A 37 17.22 1.11 -6.90
N SER A 38 16.46 1.73 -7.81
CA SER A 38 15.26 1.13 -8.41
C SER A 38 15.53 -0.21 -9.10
N GLY A 39 16.74 -0.41 -9.64
CA GLY A 39 17.10 -1.61 -10.39
C GLY A 39 16.52 -1.61 -11.81
N PRO A 40 16.48 -2.77 -12.48
CA PRO A 40 15.98 -2.87 -13.85
C PRO A 40 14.48 -2.54 -13.92
N PHE A 41 14.09 -1.96 -15.05
CA PHE A 41 12.70 -1.80 -15.42
C PHE A 41 12.10 -3.16 -15.80
N ILE A 42 10.91 -3.45 -15.28
CA ILE A 42 10.16 -4.67 -15.53
C ILE A 42 8.68 -4.34 -15.75
N VAL A 43 7.92 -5.27 -16.32
CA VAL A 43 6.47 -5.15 -16.45
C VAL A 43 5.84 -6.28 -15.68
N LEU A 44 5.11 -5.93 -14.62
CA LEU A 44 4.41 -6.90 -13.79
C LEU A 44 3.10 -7.32 -14.46
N PRO A 45 2.71 -8.61 -14.39
CA PRO A 45 1.37 -9.03 -14.77
C PRO A 45 0.34 -8.23 -13.97
N ILE A 46 -0.71 -7.74 -14.64
CA ILE A 46 -1.81 -6.95 -14.05
C ILE A 46 -1.40 -5.53 -13.60
N TYR A 47 -0.28 -5.36 -12.91
CA TYR A 47 0.16 -4.06 -12.34
C TYR A 47 0.90 -3.15 -13.33
N GLY A 48 1.46 -3.69 -14.42
CA GLY A 48 2.08 -2.89 -15.48
C GLY A 48 3.55 -2.50 -15.23
N PRO A 49 4.04 -1.42 -15.89
CA PRO A 49 5.41 -0.92 -15.77
C PRO A 49 5.87 -0.67 -14.33
N SER A 50 7.04 -1.17 -13.95
CA SER A 50 7.59 -1.05 -12.60
C SER A 50 9.12 -1.17 -12.61
N SER A 51 9.76 -1.00 -11.45
CA SER A 51 11.17 -1.36 -11.24
C SER A 51 11.28 -2.59 -10.34
N LEU A 52 12.45 -3.24 -10.32
CA LEU A 52 12.68 -4.38 -9.43
C LEU A 52 12.42 -4.03 -7.96
N ARG A 53 12.87 -2.84 -7.52
CA ARG A 53 12.63 -2.36 -6.16
C ARG A 53 11.16 -2.16 -5.88
N ASP A 54 10.43 -1.55 -6.82
CA ASP A 54 9.02 -1.25 -6.64
C ASP A 54 8.17 -2.54 -6.61
N ALA A 55 8.54 -3.55 -7.38
CA ALA A 55 7.91 -4.88 -7.31
C ALA A 55 8.13 -5.59 -5.97
N ILE A 56 9.33 -5.45 -5.38
CA ILE A 56 9.60 -5.96 -4.02
C ILE A 56 8.78 -5.17 -3.00
N GLY A 57 8.75 -3.84 -3.12
CA GLY A 57 7.94 -2.97 -2.27
C GLY A 57 6.49 -3.39 -2.27
N PHE A 58 5.89 -3.53 -3.45
CA PHE A 58 4.52 -4.00 -3.63
C PHE A 58 4.25 -5.32 -2.90
N GLY A 59 5.14 -6.31 -3.00
CA GLY A 59 4.97 -7.59 -2.29
C GLY A 59 5.01 -7.46 -0.77
N VAL A 60 5.88 -6.59 -0.25
CA VAL A 60 5.97 -6.31 1.18
C VAL A 60 4.74 -5.54 1.67
N ASP A 61 4.31 -4.51 0.92
CA ASP A 61 3.13 -3.72 1.24
C ASP A 61 1.86 -4.59 1.25
N ALA A 62 1.72 -5.51 0.30
CA ALA A 62 0.62 -6.47 0.26
C ALA A 62 0.62 -7.38 1.52
N PHE A 63 1.77 -7.94 1.89
CA PHE A 63 1.91 -8.80 3.06
C PHE A 63 1.60 -8.06 4.38
N LEU A 64 1.97 -6.78 4.48
CA LEU A 64 1.75 -5.96 5.68
C LEU A 64 0.36 -5.31 5.73
N ASN A 65 -0.39 -5.31 4.63
CA ASN A 65 -1.75 -4.80 4.59
C ASN A 65 -2.66 -5.66 5.49
N PRO A 66 -3.36 -5.09 6.49
CA PRO A 66 -4.27 -5.84 7.35
C PRO A 66 -5.38 -6.57 6.58
N LEU A 67 -5.80 -6.03 5.42
CA LEU A 67 -6.82 -6.67 4.57
C LEU A 67 -6.36 -8.02 4.01
N PHE A 68 -5.06 -8.20 3.75
CA PHE A 68 -4.51 -9.47 3.27
C PHE A 68 -4.83 -10.63 4.21
N TRP A 69 -4.90 -10.34 5.52
CA TRP A 69 -5.20 -11.35 6.55
C TRP A 69 -6.68 -11.40 6.94
N LEU A 70 -7.41 -10.28 6.77
CA LEU A 70 -8.81 -10.17 7.19
C LEU A 70 -9.80 -10.61 6.11
N VAL A 71 -9.41 -10.58 4.83
CA VAL A 71 -10.28 -10.93 3.69
C VAL A 71 -9.59 -12.01 2.84
N PRO A 72 -9.67 -13.29 3.27
CA PRO A 72 -8.90 -14.38 2.66
C PRO A 72 -9.27 -14.69 1.20
N ASP A 73 -10.46 -14.27 0.73
CA ASP A 73 -10.95 -14.61 -0.62
C ASP A 73 -10.60 -13.58 -1.70
N PHE A 74 -9.96 -12.45 -1.35
CA PHE A 74 -9.64 -11.38 -2.31
C PHE A 74 -8.75 -11.86 -3.47
N GLU A 75 -7.99 -12.95 -3.29
CA GLU A 75 -7.11 -13.49 -4.34
C GLU A 75 -7.78 -14.42 -5.37
N THR A 76 -9.01 -14.92 -5.16
CA THR A 76 -9.52 -15.97 -6.07
C THR A 76 -10.23 -15.46 -7.32
N GLY A 77 -10.69 -14.20 -7.39
CA GLY A 77 -11.36 -13.71 -8.60
C GLY A 77 -12.51 -14.60 -9.11
N VAL A 78 -13.14 -15.39 -8.22
CA VAL A 78 -14.33 -16.19 -8.52
C VAL A 78 -15.45 -15.65 -7.65
N ALA A 79 -16.30 -14.85 -8.27
CA ALA A 79 -17.71 -14.77 -7.91
C ALA A 79 -18.48 -15.81 -8.73
#